data_AF-A0AAJ0TMF9-F1
#
_entry.id   AF-A0AAJ0TMF9-F1
#
_cell.length_a   1.000
_cell.length_b   1.000
_cell.length_c   1.000
_cell.angle_alpha   90.00
_cell.angle_beta   90.00
_cell.angle_gamma   90.00
#
_symmetry.space_group_name_H-M   'P 1'
#
loop_
_entity.id
_entity.type
_entity.pdbx_description
1 polymer ?
#
loop_
_entity_poly.entity_id
_entity_poly.type
_entity_poly.pdbx_seq_one_letter_code
_entity_poly.pdbx_strand_id
1 'polypeptide(L)'
;MNDREIIAGLVAMGVLFIAGHLVLSQASLTLQVPGDPKFCTSDADCVPAECCHPTDAVNRNSAPICDNVFCTQVCAPDTLDCGQGEIRCVANKCTVVINKALP
;
A
#
# COMPACT_ATOMS: atom_id res chain seq x y z
N MET A 1 -19.58 -3.18 -55.22
CA MET A 1 -18.98 -3.29 -53.87
C MET A 1 -18.67 -4.76 -53.67
N ASN A 2 -17.42 -5.12 -53.36
CA ASN A 2 -16.93 -6.51 -53.44
C ASN A 2 -16.78 -7.12 -52.04
N ASP A 3 -17.00 -8.43 -51.89
CA ASP A 3 -17.00 -9.11 -50.57
C ASP A 3 -15.72 -8.88 -49.76
N ARG A 4 -14.59 -8.67 -50.44
CA ARG A 4 -13.29 -8.37 -49.82
C ARG A 4 -13.26 -7.04 -49.08
N GLU A 5 -13.95 -6.02 -49.60
CA GLU A 5 -14.05 -4.70 -48.97
C GLU A 5 -14.95 -4.76 -47.71
N ILE A 6 -16.00 -5.59 -47.75
CA ILE A 6 -16.92 -5.80 -46.63
C ILE A 6 -16.21 -6.55 -45.49
N ILE A 7 -15.44 -7.61 -45.80
CA ILE A 7 -14.69 -8.39 -44.81
C ILE A 7 -13.57 -7.53 -44.17
N ALA A 8 -12.84 -6.74 -44.96
CA ALA A 8 -11.82 -5.83 -44.43
C ALA A 8 -12.41 -4.79 -43.47
N GLY A 9 -13.60 -4.26 -43.78
CA GLY A 9 -14.32 -3.34 -42.91
C GLY A 9 -14.73 -3.96 -41.57
N LEU A 10 -15.28 -5.19 -41.58
CA LEU A 10 -15.69 -5.89 -40.36
C LEU A 10 -14.51 -6.25 -39.45
N VAL A 11 -13.38 -6.68 -40.03
CA VAL A 11 -12.14 -6.97 -39.27
C VAL A 11 -11.58 -5.70 -38.65
N ALA A 12 -11.51 -4.59 -39.40
CA ALA A 12 -11.04 -3.31 -38.88
C ALA A 12 -11.90 -2.79 -37.72
N MET A 13 -13.23 -2.90 -37.84
CA MET A 13 -14.15 -2.57 -36.75
C MET A 13 -13.91 -3.44 -35.52
N GLY A 14 -13.80 -4.77 -35.68
CA GLY A 14 -13.55 -5.69 -34.56
C GLY A 14 -12.25 -5.38 -33.81
N VAL A 15 -11.17 -5.06 -34.54
CA VAL A 15 -9.87 -4.70 -33.94
C VAL A 15 -9.96 -3.38 -33.16
N LEU A 16 -10.69 -2.39 -33.67
CA LEU A 16 -10.92 -1.11 -33.00
C LEU A 16 -11.72 -1.26 -31.69
N PHE A 17 -12.74 -2.12 -31.67
CA PHE A 17 -13.52 -2.40 -30.46
C PHE A 17 -12.68 -3.12 -29.39
N ILE A 18 -11.90 -4.14 -29.78
CA ILE A 18 -11.05 -4.89 -28.84
C ILE A 18 -9.93 -3.99 -28.28
N ALA A 19 -9.28 -3.20 -29.13
CA ALA A 19 -8.26 -2.26 -28.69
C ALA A 19 -8.84 -1.17 -27.76
N GLY A 20 -10.05 -0.68 -28.04
CA GLY A 20 -10.74 0.30 -27.19
C GLY A 20 -11.07 -0.22 -25.79
N HIS A 21 -11.54 -1.48 -25.67
CA HIS A 21 -11.83 -2.09 -24.37
C HIS A 21 -10.57 -2.35 -23.53
N LEU A 22 -9.45 -2.67 -24.16
CA LEU A 22 -8.19 -2.94 -23.46
C LEU A 22 -7.61 -1.69 -22.77
N VAL A 23 -7.89 -0.50 -23.30
CA VAL A 23 -7.46 0.79 -22.73
C VAL A 23 -8.32 1.23 -21.54
N LEU A 24 -9.59 0.82 -21.48
CA LEU A 24 -10.53 1.22 -20.42
C LEU A 24 -10.38 0.44 -19.09
N SER A 25 -9.61 -0.65 -19.07
CA SER A 25 -9.52 -1.55 -17.90
C SER A 25 -8.47 -1.13 -16.84
N GLN A 26 -7.72 -0.04 -17.03
CA GLN A 26 -6.57 0.28 -16.15
C GLN A 26 -6.80 1.39 -15.13
N ALA A 27 -8.02 1.92 -15.02
CA ALA A 27 -8.34 2.87 -13.95
C ALA A 27 -8.79 2.11 -12.70
N SER A 28 -7.86 1.47 -11.99
CA SER A 28 -8.09 1.11 -10.59
C SER A 28 -8.19 2.40 -9.79
N LEU A 29 -9.42 2.86 -9.54
CA LEU A 29 -9.69 3.97 -8.65
C LEU A 29 -9.29 3.54 -7.23
N THR A 30 -8.10 3.92 -6.79
CA THR A 30 -7.71 3.83 -5.38
C THR A 30 -8.58 4.82 -4.62
N LEU A 31 -9.71 4.36 -4.12
CA LEU A 31 -10.55 5.14 -3.22
C LEU A 31 -9.77 5.34 -1.92
N GLN A 32 -8.99 6.41 -1.85
CA GLN A 32 -8.41 6.90 -0.61
C GLN A 32 -9.56 7.41 0.25
N VAL A 33 -9.91 6.63 1.27
CA VAL A 33 -10.85 7.06 2.31
C VAL A 33 -10.13 8.12 3.14
N PRO A 34 -10.62 9.37 3.17
CA PRO A 34 -10.08 10.38 4.08
C PRO A 34 -10.17 9.86 5.52
N GLY A 35 -9.02 9.77 6.21
CA GLY A 35 -8.94 9.27 7.57
C GLY A 35 -8.62 7.78 7.74
N ASP A 36 -8.16 7.07 6.70
CA ASP A 36 -7.53 5.75 6.89
C ASP A 36 -6.30 5.91 7.82
N PRO A 37 -6.30 5.27 9.00
CA PRO A 37 -5.23 5.42 9.99
C PRO A 37 -3.89 4.86 9.52
N LYS A 38 -3.84 4.10 8.42
CA LYS A 38 -2.59 3.60 7.84
C LYS A 38 -2.15 4.34 6.60
N PHE A 39 -2.95 5.26 6.07
CA PHE A 39 -2.61 5.91 4.81
C PHE A 39 -1.32 6.74 4.94
N CYS A 40 -0.44 6.63 3.94
CA CYS A 40 0.79 7.43 3.87
C CYS A 40 1.16 7.77 2.42
N THR A 41 1.95 8.83 2.29
CA THR A 41 2.60 9.26 1.04
C THR A 41 4.11 9.08 1.08
N SER A 42 4.70 9.04 2.28
CA SER A 42 6.12 8.82 2.51
C SER A 42 6.36 8.10 3.85
N ASP A 43 7.57 7.53 4.02
CA ASP A 43 7.98 6.87 5.27
C ASP A 43 7.85 7.82 6.49
N ALA A 44 8.04 9.13 6.30
CA ALA A 44 7.98 10.14 7.36
C ALA A 44 6.56 10.36 7.94
N ASP A 45 5.54 9.94 7.19
CA ASP A 45 4.14 10.00 7.62
C ASP A 45 3.81 8.93 8.66
N CYS A 46 4.66 7.91 8.82
CA CYS A 46 4.37 6.74 9.61
C CYS A 46 5.07 6.76 10.97
N VAL A 47 4.39 6.24 11.98
CA VAL A 47 4.87 6.08 13.36
C VAL A 47 4.39 4.74 13.93
N PRO A 48 4.95 4.24 15.03
CA PRO A 48 4.48 3.01 15.68
C PRO A 48 2.99 3.09 16.06
N ALA A 49 2.26 1.99 15.86
CA ALA A 49 0.85 1.88 16.24
C ALA A 49 0.64 1.57 17.73
N GLU A 50 1.66 1.00 18.38
CA GLU A 50 1.68 0.68 19.80
C GLU A 50 2.80 1.42 20.54
N CYS A 51 2.59 1.65 21.83
CA CYS A 51 3.56 2.35 22.67
C CYS A 51 4.76 1.48 23.07
N CYS A 52 4.56 0.16 23.20
CA CYS A 52 5.58 -0.78 23.61
C CYS A 52 5.59 -1.96 22.64
N HIS A 53 6.78 -2.43 22.27
CA HIS A 53 6.94 -3.61 21.41
C HIS A 53 6.11 -3.51 20.11
N PRO A 54 6.17 -2.40 19.35
CA PRO A 54 5.25 -2.21 18.24
C PRO A 54 5.50 -3.21 17.12
N THR A 55 4.43 -3.85 16.67
CA THR A 55 4.42 -4.80 15.54
C THR A 55 3.74 -4.21 14.32
N ASP A 56 3.16 -3.00 14.47
CA ASP A 56 2.43 -2.32 13.42
C ASP A 56 2.74 -0.81 13.39
N ALA A 57 2.31 -0.17 12.31
CA ALA A 57 2.52 1.25 12.06
C ALA A 57 1.24 1.94 11.55
N VAL A 58 1.09 3.20 11.94
CA VAL A 58 -0.03 4.08 11.57
C VAL A 58 0.50 5.41 11.07
N ASN A 59 -0.36 6.17 10.40
CA ASN A 59 -0.10 7.56 10.10
C ASN A 59 0.10 8.36 11.40
N ARG A 60 1.00 9.33 11.38
CA ARG A 60 1.30 10.23 12.51
C ARG A 60 0.05 10.92 13.07
N ASN A 61 -0.93 11.25 12.23
CA ASN A 61 -2.19 11.86 12.65
C ASN A 61 -3.11 10.88 13.40
N SER A 62 -2.78 9.59 13.39
CA SER A 62 -3.47 8.50 14.08
C SER A 62 -2.58 7.85 15.14
N ALA A 63 -1.49 8.52 15.54
CA ALA A 63 -0.56 8.01 16.54
C ALA A 63 -1.27 7.75 17.88
N PRO A 64 -0.93 6.67 18.59
CA PRO A 64 -1.39 6.47 19.96
C PRO A 64 -0.81 7.55 20.89
N ILE A 65 -1.53 7.86 21.96
CA ILE A 65 -0.99 8.65 23.07
C ILE A 65 -0.25 7.71 24.01
N CYS A 66 1.07 7.87 24.10
CA CYS A 66 1.94 7.02 24.91
C CYS A 66 2.41 7.66 26.22
N ASP A 67 1.82 8.80 26.59
CA ASP A 67 2.12 9.47 27.85
C ASP A 67 1.77 8.57 29.04
N ASN A 68 2.67 8.51 30.04
CA ASN A 68 2.53 7.69 31.26
C ASN A 68 2.50 6.17 31.03
N VAL A 69 2.90 5.69 29.84
CA VAL A 69 3.09 4.25 29.60
C VAL A 69 4.52 3.86 29.98
N PHE A 70 4.64 2.85 30.85
CA PHE A 70 5.93 2.27 31.22
C PHE A 70 6.14 0.95 30.47
N CYS A 71 7.01 0.98 29.46
CA CYS A 71 7.40 -0.21 28.72
C CYS A 71 8.49 -1.01 29.45
N THR A 72 8.54 -2.32 29.19
CA THR A 72 9.67 -3.15 29.64
C THR A 72 10.92 -2.83 28.80
N GLN A 73 12.12 -3.05 29.35
CA GLN A 73 13.38 -2.89 28.60
C GLN A 73 13.76 -4.15 27.79
N VAL A 74 12.81 -5.04 27.54
CA VAL A 74 13.04 -6.27 26.78
C VAL A 74 12.96 -5.96 25.29
N CYS A 75 13.91 -6.47 24.50
CA CYS A 75 13.74 -6.53 23.05
C CYS A 75 12.74 -7.64 22.73
N ALA A 76 11.47 -7.29 22.51
CA ALA A 76 10.48 -8.28 22.12
C ALA A 76 10.76 -8.76 20.68
N PRO A 77 10.73 -10.08 20.42
CA PRO A 77 10.96 -10.62 19.08
C PRO A 77 9.91 -10.13 18.09
N ASP A 78 10.30 -10.01 16.81
CA ASP A 78 9.41 -9.64 15.70
C ASP A 78 8.71 -8.27 15.88
N THR A 79 9.35 -7.34 16.57
CA THR A 79 8.84 -5.97 16.80
C THR A 79 9.80 -4.92 16.22
N LEU A 80 9.45 -3.63 16.29
CA LEU A 80 10.34 -2.52 15.93
C LEU A 80 11.44 -2.27 16.97
N ASP A 81 11.39 -2.93 18.13
CA ASP A 81 12.34 -2.69 19.19
C ASP A 81 13.75 -3.16 18.81
N CYS A 82 14.75 -2.45 19.35
CA CYS A 82 16.15 -2.81 19.22
C CYS A 82 16.64 -2.92 17.76
N GLY A 83 15.96 -2.24 16.82
CA GLY A 83 16.34 -2.23 15.40
C GLY A 83 15.97 -3.52 14.65
N GLN A 84 15.08 -4.35 15.21
CA GLN A 84 14.59 -5.57 14.56
C GLN A 84 13.71 -5.30 13.34
N GLY A 85 13.29 -4.05 13.11
CA GLY A 85 12.57 -3.67 11.90
C GLY A 85 12.63 -2.17 11.64
N GLU A 86 11.99 -1.78 10.55
CA GLU A 86 11.78 -0.39 10.15
C GLU A 86 10.33 -0.16 9.73
N ILE A 87 9.88 1.09 9.83
CA ILE A 87 8.56 1.49 9.33
C ILE A 87 8.74 2.04 7.92
N ARG A 88 7.94 1.56 6.97
CA ARG A 88 7.95 2.01 5.57
C ARG A 88 6.54 2.28 5.07
N CYS A 89 6.42 3.24 4.17
CA CYS A 89 5.19 3.50 3.42
C CYS A 89 5.18 2.63 2.16
N VAL A 90 4.50 1.48 2.23
CA VAL A 90 4.44 0.50 1.15
C VAL A 90 3.03 0.47 0.59
N ALA A 91 2.88 0.69 -0.72
CA ALA A 91 1.56 0.74 -1.38
C ALA A 91 0.57 1.68 -0.66
N ASN A 92 1.05 2.88 -0.29
CA ASN A 92 0.31 3.91 0.45
C ASN A 92 -0.18 3.48 1.85
N LYS A 93 0.43 2.46 2.45
CA LYS A 93 0.12 1.99 3.80
C LYS A 93 1.37 1.93 4.67
N CYS A 94 1.28 2.52 5.86
CA CYS A 94 2.28 2.35 6.91
C CYS A 94 2.39 0.87 7.27
N THR A 95 3.58 0.33 7.10
CA THR A 95 3.88 -1.09 7.24
C THR A 95 5.18 -1.26 8.01
N VAL A 96 5.18 -2.16 8.99
CA VAL A 96 6.41 -2.63 9.64
C VAL A 96 7.08 -3.67 8.75
N VAL A 97 8.36 -3.46 8.47
CA VAL A 97 9.22 -4.40 7.76
C VAL A 97 10.24 -4.93 8.75
N ILE A 98 10.06 -6.18 9.18
CA ILE A 98 10.99 -6.85 10.09
C ILE A 98 12.23 -7.30 9.33
N ASN A 99 13.40 -6.94 9.86
CA ASN A 99 14.68 -7.40 9.39
C ASN A 99 14.76 -8.90 9.69
N LYS A 100 14.69 -9.75 8.67
CA LYS A 100 14.93 -11.21 8.82
C LYS A 100 16.39 -11.56 9.15
N ALA A 101 17.15 -10.61 9.68
CA ALA A 101 18.55 -10.75 10.06
C ALA A 101 18.67 -10.56 11.57
N LEU A 102 18.18 -11.53 12.35
CA LEU A 102 18.90 -11.98 13.53
C LEU A 102 18.74 -13.51 13.65
N PRO A 103 19.84 -14.24 13.96
CA PRO A 103 19.92 -15.70 14.08
C PRO A 103 19.13 -16.27 15.25
#